data_AF-A0ABD5SSD2-F1
#
_entry.id   AF-A0ABD5SSD2-F1
#
_cell.length_a   1.000
_cell.length_b   1.000
_cell.length_c   1.000
_cell.angle_alpha   90.00
_cell.angle_beta   90.00
_cell.angle_gamma   90.00
#
_symmetry.space_group_name_H-M   'P 1'
#
loop_
_entity.id
_entity.type
_entity.pdbx_description
1 polymer ?
#
loop_
_entity_poly.entity_id
_entity_poly.type
_entity_poly.pdbx_seq_one_letter_code
_entity_poly.pdbx_strand_id
1 'polypeptide(L)'
;MAAYDAICFDLDSTLCEPTQDAATLLESTFERAGCESFCTPADLRAAVPDLPTAETDREFYEHLFTEVARRAGVDSDLAPTLAAEYLEVQDPTAVEFRP
;
A
#
# COMPACT_ATOMS: atom_id res chain seq x y z
N MET A 1 22.61 -18.38 -29.09
CA MET A 1 21.86 -17.17 -28.67
C MET A 1 21.26 -17.45 -27.31
N ALA A 2 21.37 -16.51 -26.37
CA ALA A 2 20.56 -16.58 -25.16
C ALA A 2 19.08 -16.48 -25.57
N ALA A 3 18.17 -17.15 -24.84
CA ALA A 3 16.75 -17.21 -25.18
C ALA A 3 16.02 -15.85 -25.04
N TYR A 4 16.65 -14.87 -24.37
CA TYR A 4 16.13 -13.54 -24.15
C TYR A 4 17.25 -12.50 -24.31
N ASP A 5 16.89 -11.34 -24.88
CA ASP A 5 17.79 -10.19 -25.03
C ASP A 5 17.83 -9.30 -23.77
N ALA A 6 16.76 -9.34 -22.96
CA ALA A 6 16.67 -8.64 -21.68
C ALA A 6 15.69 -9.37 -20.75
N ILE A 7 15.90 -9.22 -19.44
CA ILE A 7 15.00 -9.70 -18.39
C ILE A 7 14.73 -8.54 -17.43
N CYS A 8 13.46 -8.23 -17.22
CA CYS A 8 13.03 -7.22 -16.26
C CYS A 8 12.54 -7.93 -14.99
N PHE A 9 13.17 -7.63 -13.87
CA PHE A 9 12.73 -8.09 -12.56
C PHE A 9 11.99 -6.95 -11.88
N ASP A 10 10.82 -7.26 -11.37
CA ASP A 10 10.17 -6.42 -10.37
C ASP A 10 10.98 -6.44 -9.05
N LEU A 11 10.76 -5.47 -8.18
CA LEU A 11 11.47 -5.35 -6.91
C LEU A 11 10.71 -6.09 -5.80
N ASP A 12 9.50 -5.62 -5.48
CA ASP A 12 8.74 -6.08 -4.32
C ASP A 12 8.18 -7.49 -4.54
N SER A 13 8.34 -8.36 -3.54
CA SER A 13 7.93 -9.76 -3.62
C SER A 13 8.50 -10.52 -4.85
N THR A 14 9.56 -9.98 -5.46
CA THR A 14 10.34 -10.59 -6.54
C THR A 14 11.80 -10.67 -6.14
N LEU A 15 12.47 -9.53 -5.93
CA LEU A 15 13.86 -9.43 -5.49
C LEU A 15 14.00 -9.12 -3.98
N CYS A 16 13.07 -8.34 -3.43
CA CYS A 16 13.08 -7.91 -2.04
C CYS A 16 11.75 -8.25 -1.34
N GLU A 17 11.80 -8.43 -0.03
CA GLU A 17 10.60 -8.50 0.81
C GLU A 17 10.63 -7.40 1.88
N PRO A 18 9.49 -6.73 2.15
CA PRO A 18 9.39 -5.81 3.27
C PRO A 18 9.61 -6.54 4.59
N THR A 19 10.43 -5.96 5.47
CA THR A 19 10.64 -6.45 6.84
C THR A 19 9.55 -5.95 7.79
N GLN A 20 8.81 -4.92 7.40
CA GLN A 20 7.65 -4.43 8.14
C GLN A 20 6.41 -5.30 7.83
N ASP A 21 5.74 -5.75 8.89
CA ASP A 21 4.47 -6.46 8.74
C ASP A 21 3.36 -5.51 8.29
N ALA A 22 2.75 -5.81 7.15
CA ALA A 22 1.74 -4.96 6.53
C ALA A 22 0.46 -4.82 7.38
N ALA A 23 0.11 -5.85 8.16
CA ALA A 23 -1.06 -5.78 9.04
C ALA A 23 -0.81 -4.83 10.21
N THR A 24 0.36 -4.93 10.83
CA THR A 24 0.80 -4.05 11.92
C THR A 24 0.92 -2.59 11.46
N LEU A 25 1.45 -2.35 10.25
CA LEU A 25 1.50 -1.00 9.67
C LEU A 25 0.11 -0.40 9.49
N LEU A 26 -0.82 -1.18 8.95
CA LEU A 26 -2.19 -0.73 8.70
C LEU A 26 -2.94 -0.46 10.01
N GLU A 27 -2.80 -1.34 10.99
CA GLU A 27 -3.36 -1.15 12.34
C GLU A 27 -2.82 0.14 12.96
N SER A 28 -1.49 0.36 12.95
CA SER A 28 -0.88 1.58 13.47
C SER A 28 -1.39 2.85 12.75
N THR A 29 -1.62 2.77 11.44
CA THR A 29 -2.18 3.87 10.66
C THR A 29 -3.58 4.25 11.15
N PHE A 30 -4.46 3.26 11.33
CA PHE A 30 -5.83 3.48 11.81
C PHE A 30 -5.86 4.04 13.23
N GLU A 31 -5.03 3.51 14.12
CA GLU A 31 -4.88 4.02 15.49
C GLU A 31 -4.45 5.49 15.52
N ARG A 32 -3.45 5.86 14.70
CA ARG A 32 -2.93 7.24 14.61
C ARG A 32 -3.95 8.20 13.99
N ALA A 33 -4.72 7.73 13.01
CA ALA A 33 -5.82 8.49 12.42
C ALA A 33 -7.05 8.58 13.36
N GLY A 34 -7.09 7.81 14.45
CA GLY A 34 -8.18 7.83 15.43
C GLY A 34 -9.49 7.25 14.90
N CYS A 35 -9.44 6.26 14.00
CA CYS A 35 -10.62 5.63 13.42
C CYS A 35 -10.58 4.10 13.51
N GLU A 36 -11.75 3.46 13.42
CA GLU A 36 -11.84 2.00 13.46
C GLU A 36 -11.34 1.41 12.12
N SER A 37 -10.53 0.36 12.22
CA SER A 37 -10.04 -0.39 11.06
C SER A 37 -11.20 -1.01 10.29
N PHE A 38 -11.34 -0.63 9.01
CA PHE A 38 -12.40 -1.12 8.13
C PHE A 38 -11.90 -1.99 6.97
N CYS A 39 -10.59 -2.17 6.84
CA CYS A 39 -9.99 -2.97 5.78
C CYS A 39 -8.74 -3.72 6.23
N THR A 40 -8.34 -4.70 5.44
CA THR A 40 -7.12 -5.50 5.62
C THR A 40 -6.08 -5.18 4.54
N PRO A 41 -4.81 -5.56 4.72
CA PRO A 41 -3.80 -5.41 3.67
C PRO A 41 -4.17 -6.16 2.36
N ALA A 42 -4.96 -7.22 2.45
CA ALA A 42 -5.45 -7.94 1.28
C ALA A 42 -6.49 -7.11 0.51
N ASP A 43 -7.36 -6.37 1.20
CA ASP A 43 -8.34 -5.48 0.58
C ASP A 43 -7.65 -4.32 -0.16
N LEU A 44 -6.56 -3.79 0.43
CA LEU A 44 -5.71 -2.79 -0.22
C LEU A 44 -5.13 -3.35 -1.54
N ARG A 45 -4.49 -4.52 -1.49
CA ARG A 45 -3.93 -5.16 -2.71
C ARG A 45 -5.00 -5.44 -3.76
N ALA A 46 -6.19 -5.84 -3.35
CA ALA A 46 -7.31 -6.11 -4.24
C ALA A 46 -7.89 -4.83 -4.90
N ALA A 47 -7.61 -3.64 -4.37
CA ALA A 47 -8.06 -2.37 -4.93
C ALA A 47 -7.11 -1.78 -5.98
N VAL A 48 -5.82 -2.13 -5.92
CA VAL A 48 -4.77 -1.61 -6.82
C VAL A 48 -5.15 -1.66 -8.32
N PRO A 49 -5.77 -2.74 -8.86
CA PRO A 49 -6.09 -2.81 -10.29
C PRO A 49 -7.08 -1.75 -10.79
N ASP A 50 -7.90 -1.20 -9.88
CA ASP A 50 -8.97 -0.26 -10.21
C ASP A 50 -8.58 1.20 -9.95
N LEU A 51 -7.34 1.45 -9.50
CA LEU A 51 -6.89 2.80 -9.16
C LEU A 51 -6.53 3.62 -10.40
N PRO A 52 -6.84 4.92 -10.42
CA PRO A 52 -6.28 5.82 -11.41
C PRO A 52 -4.76 5.90 -11.26
N THR A 53 -4.09 6.29 -12.35
CA THR A 53 -2.65 6.58 -12.30
C THR A 53 -2.39 7.75 -11.34
N ALA A 54 -1.45 7.55 -10.42
CA ALA A 54 -0.95 8.57 -9.50
C ALA A 54 0.47 8.97 -9.88
N GLU A 55 0.82 10.23 -9.67
CA GLU A 55 2.18 10.74 -9.94
C GLU A 55 3.04 10.80 -8.66
N THR A 56 2.43 10.56 -7.49
CA THR A 56 3.10 10.56 -6.19
C THR A 56 2.58 9.43 -5.30
N ASP A 57 3.41 8.97 -4.35
CA ASP A 57 3.00 7.98 -3.35
C ASP A 57 1.78 8.44 -2.54
N ARG A 58 1.72 9.75 -2.24
CA ARG A 58 0.57 10.34 -1.55
C ARG A 58 -0.72 10.18 -2.34
N GLU A 59 -0.74 10.61 -3.60
CA GLU A 59 -1.91 10.44 -4.47
C GLU A 59 -2.31 8.96 -4.60
N PHE A 60 -1.32 8.07 -4.73
CA PHE A 60 -1.57 6.63 -4.81
C PHE A 60 -2.30 6.11 -3.57
N TYR A 61 -1.79 6.41 -2.36
CA TYR A 61 -2.43 5.97 -1.12
C TYR A 61 -3.77 6.66 -0.87
N GLU A 62 -3.95 7.93 -1.26
CA GLU A 62 -5.24 8.61 -1.20
C GLU A 62 -6.28 7.91 -2.08
N HIS A 63 -5.94 7.59 -3.32
CA HIS A 63 -6.81 6.83 -4.21
C HIS A 63 -7.10 5.43 -3.66
N LEU A 64 -6.09 4.77 -3.11
CA LEU A 64 -6.22 3.44 -2.53
C LEU A 64 -7.20 3.42 -1.34
N PHE A 65 -6.98 4.28 -0.34
CA PHE A 65 -7.86 4.36 0.82
C PHE A 65 -9.27 4.83 0.46
N THR A 66 -9.41 5.74 -0.52
CA THR A 66 -10.72 6.16 -1.04
C THR A 66 -11.48 4.99 -1.64
N GLU A 67 -10.82 4.19 -2.49
CA GLU A 67 -11.46 3.05 -3.15
C GLU A 67 -11.84 1.95 -2.14
N VAL A 68 -10.99 1.68 -1.15
CA VAL A 68 -11.28 0.66 -0.13
C VAL A 68 -12.38 1.14 0.83
N ALA A 69 -12.40 2.43 1.20
CA ALA A 69 -13.49 3.03 1.95
C ALA A 69 -14.83 2.91 1.21
N ARG A 70 -14.82 3.20 -0.10
CA ARG A 70 -15.99 3.04 -0.98
C ARG A 70 -16.48 1.59 -1.03
N ARG A 71 -15.59 0.60 -1.11
CA ARG A 71 -15.94 -0.83 -1.09
C ARG A 71 -16.53 -1.28 0.23
N ALA A 72 -16.01 -0.76 1.35
CA ALA A 72 -16.50 -1.05 2.70
C ALA A 72 -17.80 -0.28 3.04
N GLY A 73 -18.18 0.73 2.24
CA GLY A 73 -19.35 1.56 2.50
C GLY A 73 -19.15 2.55 3.66
N VAL A 74 -17.90 2.92 3.94
CA VAL A 74 -17.53 3.91 4.97
C VAL A 74 -17.21 5.26 4.33
N ASP A 75 -17.11 6.29 5.15
CA ASP A 75 -16.77 7.63 4.71
C ASP A 75 -15.35 7.70 4.14
N SER A 76 -15.22 8.17 2.90
CA SER A 76 -13.94 8.34 2.21
C SER A 76 -13.22 9.64 2.59
N ASP A 77 -13.85 10.56 3.32
CA ASP A 77 -13.24 11.83 3.74
C ASP A 77 -12.01 11.62 4.65
N LEU A 78 -11.87 10.43 5.24
CA LEU A 78 -10.71 10.02 6.03
C LEU A 78 -9.50 9.60 5.19
N ALA A 79 -9.67 9.34 3.88
CA ALA A 79 -8.61 8.80 3.03
C ALA A 79 -7.34 9.67 2.96
N PRO A 80 -7.40 11.02 2.88
CA PRO A 80 -6.21 11.87 2.93
C PRO A 80 -5.45 11.77 4.25
N THR A 81 -6.17 11.66 5.37
CA THR A 81 -5.55 11.47 6.69
C THR A 81 -4.90 10.11 6.81
N LEU A 82 -5.57 9.04 6.37
CA LEU A 82 -5.02 7.68 6.37
C LEU A 82 -3.78 7.58 5.49
N ALA A 83 -3.79 8.19 4.29
CA ALA A 83 -2.64 8.22 3.41
C ALA A 83 -1.44 8.94 4.04
N ALA A 84 -1.69 10.09 4.70
CA ALA A 84 -0.64 10.83 5.39
C ALA A 84 -0.05 10.01 6.55
N GLU A 85 -0.88 9.42 7.41
CA GLU A 85 -0.40 8.62 8.54
C GLU A 85 0.32 7.36 8.08
N TYR A 86 -0.14 6.71 7.01
CA TYR A 86 0.50 5.52 6.44
C TYR A 86 1.92 5.83 5.96
N LEU A 87 2.09 6.94 5.23
CA LEU A 87 3.40 7.38 4.73
C LEU A 87 4.37 7.77 5.85
N GLU A 88 3.87 8.22 7.00
CA GLU A 88 4.71 8.55 8.15
C GLU A 88 5.21 7.30 8.91
N VAL A 89 4.45 6.20 8.88
CA VAL A 89 4.84 4.94 9.56
C VAL A 89 5.58 3.96 8.65
N GLN A 90 5.35 4.03 7.34
CA GLN A 90 6.02 3.19 6.36
C GLN A 90 7.49 3.62 6.20
N ASP A 91 8.41 2.67 6.32
CA ASP A 91 9.81 2.86 5.95
C ASP A 91 10.08 2.15 4.61
N PRO A 92 10.20 2.88 3.49
CA PRO A 92 10.43 2.28 2.18
C PRO A 92 11.81 1.60 2.07
N THR A 93 12.72 1.81 3.02
CA THR A 93 14.05 1.20 3.05
C THR A 93 14.12 -0.08 3.88
N ALA A 94 13.06 -0.39 4.64
CA ALA A 94 12.99 -1.55 5.53
C ALA A 94 12.69 -2.84 4.74
N VAL A 95 13.60 -3.23 3.85
CA VAL A 95 13.50 -4.42 3.00
C VAL A 95 14.69 -5.35 3.19
N GLU A 96 14.47 -6.64 2.97
CA GLU A 96 15.53 -7.65 2.90
C GLU A 96 15.55 -8.36 1.54
N PHE A 97 16.72 -8.86 1.15
CA PHE A 97 16.89 -9.56 -0.11
C PHE A 97 16.27 -10.95 -0.04
N ARG A 98 15.47 -11.32 -1.04
CA ARG A 98 14.86 -12.64 -1.14
C ARG A 98 15.86 -13.61 -1.78
N PRO A 99 16.30 -14.66 -1.06
CA PRO A 99 17.32 -15.59 -1.55
C PRO A 99 16.86 -16.51 -2.68
#